data_AF-A0A3D4FKA0-F1
#
_entry.id   AF-A0A3D4FKA0-F1
#
_cell.length_a   1.000
_cell.length_b   1.000
_cell.length_c   1.000
_cell.angle_alpha   90.00
_cell.angle_beta   90.00
_cell.angle_gamma   90.00
#
_symmetry.space_group_name_H-M   'P 1'
#
loop_
_entity.id
_entity.type
_entity.pdbx_description
1 polymer ?
#
loop_
_entity_poly.entity_id
_entity_poly.type
_entity_poly.pdbx_seq_one_letter_code
_entity_poly.pdbx_strand_id
1 'polypeptide(L)'
;MSVYFQSIFTAFATFLVLAFALTVPFLIYQYRKYNYINKFRALILYSFLYYCLVAFYLIILPLPPTRDTCSWIPAGRQFYQLVPFNFIKDIIKETSVVLSNPATYLRILKEPAFLQAFFNAILLLPMGIYL
;
A
#
# COMPACT_ATOMS: atom_id res chain seq x y z
N MET A 1 1.37 -9.12 15.64
CA MET A 1 0.06 -8.59 15.20
C MET A 1 -0.21 -7.15 15.65
N SER A 2 0.36 -6.67 16.77
CA SER A 2 0.16 -5.29 17.27
C SER A 2 0.67 -4.18 16.35
N VAL A 3 1.79 -4.39 15.65
CA VAL A 3 2.44 -3.36 14.82
C VAL A 3 1.55 -2.89 13.66
N TYR A 4 0.83 -3.82 13.02
CA TYR A 4 -0.10 -3.49 11.94
C TYR A 4 -1.34 -2.76 12.47
N PHE A 5 -1.87 -3.18 13.62
CA PHE A 5 -3.01 -2.51 14.24
C PHE A 5 -2.67 -1.07 14.63
N GLN A 6 -1.48 -0.84 15.17
CA GLN A 6 -0.97 0.49 15.49
C GLN A 6 -0.79 1.36 14.23
N SER A 7 -0.33 0.78 13.12
CA SER A 7 -0.20 1.48 11.85
C SER A 7 -1.55 1.89 11.27
N ILE A 8 -2.56 1.02 11.35
CA ILE A 8 -3.93 1.32 10.89
C ILE A 8 -4.57 2.41 11.77
N PHE A 9 -4.41 2.32 13.10
CA PHE A 9 -4.96 3.31 14.02
C PHE A 9 -4.33 4.69 13.85
N THR A 10 -3.00 4.75 13.73
CA THR A 10 -2.28 6.02 13.47
C THR A 10 -2.66 6.61 12.11
N ALA A 11 -2.83 5.78 11.07
CA ALA A 11 -3.37 6.22 9.79
C ALA A 11 -4.77 6.83 9.92
N PHE A 12 -5.66 6.19 10.70
CA PHE A 12 -7.02 6.69 10.92
C PHE A 12 -7.04 8.03 11.68
N ALA A 13 -6.25 8.15 12.76
CA ALA A 13 -6.16 9.37 13.54
C ALA A 13 -5.58 10.55 12.74
N THR A 14 -4.50 10.30 11.99
CA THR A 14 -3.87 11.33 11.14
C THR A 14 -4.75 11.69 9.94
N PHE A 15 -5.51 10.72 9.42
CA PHE A 15 -6.50 10.96 8.39
C PHE A 15 -7.57 11.95 8.81
N LEU A 16 -8.15 11.85 10.01
CA LEU A 16 -9.15 12.82 10.48
C LEU A 16 -8.64 14.27 10.37
N VAL A 17 -7.37 14.50 10.73
CA VAL A 17 -6.74 15.82 10.67
C VAL A 17 -6.46 16.24 9.21
N LEU A 18 -5.80 15.38 8.43
CA LEU A 18 -5.41 15.68 7.05
C LEU A 18 -6.63 15.82 6.13
N ALA A 19 -7.64 14.99 6.33
CA ALA A 19 -8.87 15.07 5.58
C ALA A 19 -9.59 16.39 5.88
N PHE A 20 -9.66 16.83 7.13
CA PHE A 20 -10.22 18.16 7.40
C PHE A 20 -9.38 19.26 6.74
N ALA A 21 -8.05 19.19 6.87
CA ALA A 21 -7.14 20.20 6.31
C ALA A 21 -7.17 20.28 4.78
N LEU A 22 -7.36 19.17 4.06
CA LEU A 22 -7.39 19.12 2.59
C LEU A 22 -8.79 19.30 2.01
N THR A 23 -9.81 18.72 2.64
CA THR A 23 -11.18 18.73 2.11
C THR A 23 -11.84 20.09 2.32
N VAL A 24 -11.57 20.78 3.43
CA VAL A 24 -12.14 22.12 3.71
C VAL A 24 -11.74 23.17 2.66
N PRO A 25 -10.46 23.41 2.35
CA PRO A 25 -10.10 24.40 1.33
C PRO A 25 -10.60 24.01 -0.06
N PHE A 26 -10.62 22.71 -0.39
CA PHE A 26 -11.17 22.23 -1.65
C PHE A 26 -12.68 22.52 -1.77
N LEU A 27 -13.45 22.23 -0.71
CA LEU A 27 -14.88 22.54 -0.65
C LEU A 27 -15.15 24.04 -0.72
N ILE A 28 -14.35 24.86 -0.03
CA ILE A 28 -14.46 26.33 -0.08
C ILE A 28 -14.20 26.83 -1.51
N TYR A 29 -13.16 26.33 -2.18
CA TYR A 29 -12.86 26.69 -3.56
C TYR A 29 -13.99 26.27 -4.52
N GLN A 30 -14.47 25.02 -4.39
CA GLN A 30 -15.57 24.48 -5.18
C GLN A 30 -16.84 25.32 -5.00
N TYR A 31 -17.16 25.67 -3.75
CA TYR A 31 -18.33 26.48 -3.42
C TYR A 31 -18.21 27.90 -3.98
N ARG A 32 -17.06 28.56 -3.84
CA ARG A 32 -16.84 29.91 -4.38
C ARG A 32 -16.91 29.96 -5.91
N LYS A 33 -16.46 28.91 -6.58
CA LYS A 33 -16.41 28.88 -8.05
C LYS A 33 -17.72 28.44 -8.70
N TYR A 34 -18.43 27.49 -8.10
CA TYR A 34 -19.59 26.85 -8.72
C TYR A 34 -20.91 27.08 -7.95
N ASN A 35 -20.89 27.76 -6.80
CA ASN A 35 -22.02 27.95 -5.87
C ASN A 35 -22.76 26.66 -5.49
N TYR A 36 -22.14 25.50 -5.73
CA TYR A 36 -22.71 24.18 -5.52
C TYR A 36 -21.63 23.21 -5.05
N ILE A 37 -21.96 22.44 -4.02
CA ILE A 37 -21.12 21.35 -3.52
C ILE A 37 -21.74 20.03 -3.95
N ASN A 38 -21.07 19.33 -4.86
CA ASN A 38 -21.45 17.97 -5.19
C ASN A 38 -20.96 17.02 -4.08
N LYS A 39 -21.88 16.55 -3.24
CA LYS A 39 -21.61 15.62 -2.14
C LYS A 39 -20.92 14.33 -2.61
N PHE A 40 -21.29 13.81 -3.78
CA PHE A 40 -20.67 12.60 -4.35
C PHE A 40 -19.20 12.84 -4.71
N ARG A 41 -18.89 13.96 -5.36
CA ARG A 41 -17.51 14.28 -5.76
C ARG A 41 -16.61 14.53 -4.54
N ALA A 42 -17.16 15.18 -3.51
CA ALA A 42 -16.48 15.37 -2.23
C ALA A 42 -16.20 14.03 -1.53
N LEU A 43 -17.16 13.10 -1.52
CA LEU A 43 -17.00 11.78 -0.92
C LEU A 43 -15.93 10.94 -1.63
N ILE A 44 -15.93 10.93 -2.98
CA ILE A 44 -14.90 10.24 -3.78
C ILE A 44 -13.50 10.78 -3.49
N LEU A 45 -13.35 12.11 -3.41
CA LEU A 45 -12.06 12.72 -3.09
C LEU A 45 -11.62 12.39 -1.66
N TYR A 46 -12.56 12.40 -0.72
CA TYR A 46 -12.31 12.02 0.68
C TYR A 46 -11.87 10.56 0.81
N SER A 47 -12.54 9.63 0.12
CA SER A 47 -12.18 8.21 0.14
C SER A 47 -10.85 7.94 -0.56
N PHE A 48 -10.53 8.70 -1.62
CA PHE A 48 -9.23 8.64 -2.29
C PHE A 48 -8.08 9.08 -1.36
N LEU A 49 -8.22 10.23 -0.70
CA LEU A 49 -7.22 10.72 0.27
C LEU A 49 -7.00 9.74 1.42
N TYR A 50 -8.09 9.16 1.94
CA TYR A 50 -8.02 8.11 2.96
C TYR A 50 -7.20 6.92 2.49
N TYR A 51 -7.52 6.41 1.30
CA TYR A 51 -6.84 5.26 0.71
C TYR A 51 -5.34 5.52 0.53
N CYS A 52 -4.94 6.69 0.01
CA CYS A 52 -3.53 7.04 -0.15
C CYS A 52 -2.79 7.08 1.19
N LEU A 53 -3.40 7.62 2.25
CA LEU A 53 -2.81 7.64 3.58
C LEU A 53 -2.63 6.24 4.16
N VAL A 54 -3.68 5.40 4.10
CA VAL A 54 -3.60 4.02 4.61
C VAL A 54 -2.53 3.23 3.86
N ALA A 55 -2.47 3.33 2.54
CA ALA A 55 -1.45 2.70 1.73
C ALA A 55 -0.03 3.15 2.13
N PHE A 56 0.17 4.46 2.31
CA PHE A 56 1.45 5.04 2.73
C PHE A 56 1.88 4.52 4.11
N TYR A 57 0.99 4.55 5.11
CA TYR A 57 1.30 4.08 6.47
C TYR A 57 1.56 2.57 6.53
N LEU A 58 0.86 1.75 5.74
CA LEU A 58 1.08 0.32 5.71
C LEU A 58 2.48 -0.02 5.21
N ILE A 59 2.97 0.72 4.21
CA ILE A 59 4.30 0.50 3.61
C ILE A 59 5.43 1.07 4.50
N ILE A 60 5.23 2.25 5.09
CA ILE A 60 6.32 3.02 5.72
C ILE A 60 6.37 2.87 7.24
N LEU A 61 5.22 2.65 7.90
CA LEU A 61 5.14 2.73 9.36
C LEU A 61 5.43 1.45 10.16
N PRO A 62 5.85 0.29 9.62
CA PRO A 62 6.63 -0.63 10.46
C PRO A 62 8.01 0.00 10.68
N LEU A 63 8.07 0.99 11.57
CA LEU A 63 9.31 1.65 11.95
C LEU A 63 10.24 0.60 12.58
N PRO A 64 11.52 0.54 12.16
CA PRO A 64 12.46 -0.36 12.80
C PRO A 64 12.58 0.00 14.28
N PRO A 65 12.66 -1.00 15.18
CA PRO A 65 12.70 -0.78 16.63
C PRO A 65 13.97 -0.05 17.09
N THR A 66 15.00 -0.01 16.24
CA THR A 66 16.28 0.65 16.50
C THR A 66 16.62 1.59 15.36
N ARG A 67 17.32 2.69 15.68
CA ARG A 67 17.77 3.69 14.69
C ARG A 67 19.10 3.32 14.05
N ASP A 68 19.70 2.22 14.49
CA ASP A 68 21.00 1.72 14.03
C ASP A 68 20.86 0.98 12.69
N THR A 69 20.69 1.75 11.63
CA THR A 69 20.56 1.22 10.26
C THR A 69 21.86 0.55 9.77
N CYS A 70 23.02 0.98 10.27
CA CYS A 70 24.32 0.46 9.84
C CYS A 70 24.69 -0.92 10.40
N SER A 71 24.12 -1.34 11.55
CA SER A 71 24.40 -2.65 12.14
C SER A 71 23.43 -3.73 11.67
N TRP A 72 22.22 -3.35 11.23
CA TRP A 72 21.15 -4.26 10.81
C TRP A 72 21.11 -4.53 9.30
N ILE A 73 21.69 -3.65 8.48
CA ILE A 73 21.64 -3.74 7.02
C ILE A 73 23.03 -4.12 6.51
N PRO A 74 23.21 -5.34 5.97
CA PRO A 74 24.46 -5.71 5.30
C PRO A 74 24.75 -4.73 4.16
N ALA A 75 26.01 -4.31 4.04
CA ALA A 75 26.44 -3.45 2.95
C ALA A 75 26.04 -4.07 1.60
N GLY A 76 25.15 -3.42 0.86
CA GLY A 76 24.67 -3.87 -0.46
C GLY A 76 23.27 -4.49 -0.51
N ARG A 77 22.50 -4.55 0.59
CA ARG A 77 21.09 -5.01 0.52
C ARG A 77 20.23 -4.01 -0.25
N GLN A 78 19.79 -4.40 -1.45
CA GLN A 78 18.86 -3.62 -2.28
C GLN A 78 17.42 -3.94 -1.89
N PHE A 79 16.66 -2.92 -1.45
CA PHE A 79 15.24 -3.05 -1.10
C PHE A 79 14.30 -2.72 -2.27
N TYR A 80 14.86 -2.30 -3.41
CA TYR A 80 14.10 -1.96 -4.61
C TYR A 80 14.29 -3.04 -5.67
N GLN A 81 13.19 -3.42 -6.31
CA GLN A 81 13.18 -4.31 -7.46
C GLN A 81 12.83 -3.48 -8.71
N LEU A 82 13.85 -3.08 -9.47
CA LEU A 82 13.69 -2.27 -10.70
C LEU A 82 13.50 -3.14 -11.95
N VAL A 83 13.81 -4.44 -11.86
CA VAL A 83 13.68 -5.36 -12.99
C VAL A 83 12.21 -5.77 -13.14
N PRO A 84 11.55 -5.44 -14.27
CA PRO A 84 10.16 -5.82 -14.48
C PRO A 84 10.03 -7.35 -14.52
N PHE A 85 8.92 -7.87 -13.99
CA PHE A 85 8.60 -9.31 -13.93
C PHE A 85 9.59 -10.20 -13.15
N ASN A 86 10.52 -9.62 -12.39
CA ASN A 86 11.46 -10.42 -11.58
C ASN A 86 10.75 -11.24 -10.49
N PHE A 87 9.57 -10.79 -10.04
CA PHE A 87 8.71 -11.54 -9.12
C PHE A 87 8.36 -12.95 -9.64
N ILE A 88 8.25 -13.14 -10.97
CA ILE A 88 7.98 -14.46 -11.57
C ILE A 88 9.20 -15.37 -11.39
N LYS A 89 10.41 -14.83 -11.58
CA LYS A 89 11.66 -15.57 -11.38
C LYS A 89 11.84 -15.94 -9.91
N ASP A 90 11.51 -15.02 -9.01
CA ASP A 90 11.58 -15.26 -7.57
C ASP A 90 10.59 -16.37 -7.15
N ILE A 91 9.35 -16.35 -7.64
CA ILE A 91 8.37 -17.41 -7.40
C ILE A 91 8.88 -18.78 -7.90
N ILE A 92 9.42 -18.83 -9.11
CA ILE A 92 9.93 -20.10 -9.69
C ILE A 92 11.12 -20.63 -8.91
N LYS A 93 12.01 -19.73 -8.46
CA LYS A 93 13.24 -20.08 -7.73
C LYS A 93 12.97 -20.55 -6.31
N GLU A 94 12.06 -19.89 -5.60
CA GLU A 94 11.74 -20.22 -4.20
C GLU A 94 10.85 -21.46 -4.09
N THR A 95 9.93 -21.67 -5.03
CA THR A 95 8.89 -22.71 -4.86
C THR A 95 9.33 -24.12 -5.28
N SER A 96 10.51 -24.31 -5.89
CA SER A 96 10.92 -25.62 -6.45
C SER A 96 9.79 -26.32 -7.24
N VAL A 97 9.09 -25.55 -8.09
CA VAL A 97 7.85 -26.01 -8.73
C VAL A 97 8.15 -27.19 -9.67
N VAL A 98 7.64 -28.36 -9.34
CA VAL A 98 7.61 -29.51 -10.25
C VAL A 98 6.35 -29.37 -11.13
N LEU A 99 6.51 -28.91 -12.39
CA LEU A 99 5.39 -28.73 -13.35
C LEU A 99 4.55 -30.00 -13.55
N SER A 100 5.13 -31.18 -13.29
CA SER A 100 4.50 -32.49 -13.44
C SER A 100 3.57 -32.90 -12.30
N ASN A 101 3.52 -32.17 -11.17
CA ASN A 101 2.57 -32.48 -10.09
C ASN A 101 1.66 -31.28 -9.74
N PRO A 102 0.37 -31.32 -10.10
CA PRO A 102 -0.55 -30.20 -9.91
C PRO A 102 -0.85 -29.88 -8.43
N ALA A 103 -0.58 -30.80 -7.50
CA ALA A 103 -0.69 -30.52 -6.07
C ALA A 103 0.28 -29.43 -5.59
N THR A 104 1.36 -29.17 -6.35
CA THR A 104 2.37 -28.16 -6.02
C THR A 104 1.89 -26.74 -6.30
N TYR A 105 0.89 -26.53 -7.16
CA TYR A 105 0.36 -25.19 -7.46
C TYR A 105 -0.28 -24.51 -6.25
N LEU A 106 -0.86 -25.27 -5.32
CA LEU A 106 -1.39 -24.72 -4.07
C LEU A 106 -0.31 -24.19 -3.14
N ARG A 107 0.94 -24.65 -3.29
CA ARG A 107 2.09 -24.12 -2.51
C ARG A 107 2.49 -22.74 -3.02
N ILE A 108 2.42 -22.49 -4.33
CA ILE A 108 2.72 -21.18 -4.93
C ILE A 108 1.87 -20.06 -4.30
N LEU A 109 0.60 -20.33 -3.98
CA LEU A 109 -0.30 -19.36 -3.36
C LEU A 109 0.10 -18.97 -1.93
N LYS A 110 0.94 -19.77 -1.26
CA LYS A 110 1.44 -19.51 0.10
C LYS A 110 2.81 -18.86 0.12
N GLU A 111 3.46 -18.70 -1.04
CA GLU A 111 4.81 -18.17 -1.12
C GLU A 111 4.84 -16.66 -0.92
N PRO A 112 5.85 -16.14 -0.19
CA PRO A 112 5.92 -14.73 0.17
C PRO A 112 6.07 -13.84 -1.08
N ALA A 113 6.79 -14.29 -2.11
CA ALA A 113 6.96 -13.56 -3.36
C ALA A 113 5.62 -13.40 -4.11
N PHE A 114 4.77 -14.42 -4.12
CA PHE A 114 3.43 -14.34 -4.72
C PHE A 114 2.52 -13.43 -3.90
N LEU A 115 2.47 -13.62 -2.58
CA LEU A 115 1.65 -12.80 -1.68
C LEU A 115 2.03 -11.32 -1.77
N GLN A 116 3.31 -10.99 -1.82
CA GLN A 116 3.79 -9.62 -1.98
C GLN A 116 3.29 -9.00 -3.30
N ALA A 117 3.47 -9.70 -4.43
CA ALA A 117 3.01 -9.21 -5.72
C ALA A 117 1.47 -9.04 -5.75
N PHE A 118 0.75 -10.02 -5.23
CA PHE A 118 -0.71 -10.02 -5.17
C PHE A 118 -1.27 -8.90 -4.29
N PHE A 119 -0.75 -8.72 -3.07
CA PHE A 119 -1.18 -7.65 -2.18
C PHE A 119 -0.79 -6.27 -2.71
N ASN A 120 0.37 -6.11 -3.35
CA ASN A 120 0.72 -4.85 -4.01
C ASN A 120 -0.22 -4.53 -5.18
N ALA A 121 -0.61 -5.52 -5.97
CA ALA A 121 -1.57 -5.34 -7.06
C ALA A 121 -2.95 -4.94 -6.54
N ILE A 122 -3.46 -5.62 -5.50
CA ILE A 122 -4.71 -5.24 -4.83
C ILE A 122 -4.61 -3.85 -4.22
N LEU A 123 -3.47 -3.54 -3.58
CA LEU A 123 -3.25 -2.24 -2.98
C LEU A 123 -3.32 -1.16 -4.04
N LEU A 124 -2.71 -1.32 -5.22
CA LEU A 124 -2.72 -0.31 -6.29
C LEU A 124 -4.02 -0.24 -7.10
N LEU A 125 -4.89 -1.25 -7.02
CA LEU A 125 -6.12 -1.31 -7.82
C LEU A 125 -7.03 -0.08 -7.61
N PRO A 126 -7.36 0.36 -6.37
CA PRO A 126 -8.17 1.55 -6.15
C PRO A 126 -7.55 2.80 -6.78
N MET A 127 -6.21 2.93 -6.76
CA MET A 127 -5.54 4.07 -7.39
C MET A 127 -5.88 4.17 -8.89
N GLY A 128 -5.98 3.04 -9.59
CA GLY A 128 -6.40 3.00 -10.99
C GLY A 128 -7.89 3.25 -11.23
N ILE A 129 -8.76 3.06 -10.24
CA ILE A 129 -10.19 3.39 -10.34
C ILE A 129 -10.44 4.89 -10.10
N TYR A 130 -9.64 5.51 -9.23
CA TYR A 130 -9.79 6.92 -8.88
C TYR A 130 -9.16 7.91 -9.87
N LEU A 131 -8.15 7.47 -10.65
CA LEU A 131 -7.45 8.24 -11.69
C LEU A 131 -8.16 8.14 -13.04
#